data_AF-A0A1B8YBL8-F1
#
_entry.id   AF-A0A1B8YBL8-F1
#
_cell.length_a   1.000
_cell.length_b   1.000
_cell.length_c   1.000
_cell.angle_alpha   90.00
_cell.angle_beta   90.00
_cell.angle_gamma   90.00
#
_symmetry.space_group_name_H-M   'P 1'
#
loop_
_entity.id
_entity.type
_entity.pdbx_description
1 polymer ?
#
loop_
_entity_poly.entity_id
_entity_poly.type
_entity_poly.pdbx_seq_one_letter_code
_entity_poly.pdbx_strand_id
1 'polypeptide(L)'
;MIYVKNLSENMVKVAMSKWSSEEGNDEYIEINPEEVVQWDRSDKRGFLMSVVREDNIPELYSIQSDGYLIINNNNIENNGEQINYLYSIQSN
;
A
#
# COMPACT_ATOMS: atom_id res chain seq x y z
N MET A 1 4.03 9.47 9.08
CA MET A 1 2.59 9.32 8.79
C MET A 1 2.43 8.96 7.33
N ILE A 2 1.58 7.99 7.03
CA ILE A 2 1.34 7.57 5.64
C ILE A 2 -0.11 7.84 5.28
N TYR A 3 -0.33 8.35 4.08
CA TYR A 3 -1.66 8.54 3.52
C TYR A 3 -1.74 7.72 2.23
N VAL A 4 -2.74 6.86 2.11
CA VAL A 4 -2.97 6.05 0.92
C VAL A 4 -4.25 6.53 0.27
N LYS A 5 -4.14 7.06 -0.95
CA LYS A 5 -5.30 7.43 -1.77
C LYS A 5 -5.51 6.40 -2.87
N ASN A 6 -6.73 5.91 -3.00
CA ASN A 6 -7.13 5.12 -4.16
C ASN A 6 -7.71 6.03 -5.24
N LEU A 7 -7.00 6.15 -6.37
CA LEU A 7 -7.47 6.81 -7.60
C LEU A 7 -7.74 5.79 -8.72
N SER A 8 -7.69 4.50 -8.41
CA SER A 8 -8.12 3.47 -9.35
C SER A 8 -9.64 3.40 -9.42
N GLU A 9 -10.13 2.81 -10.50
CA GLU A 9 -11.57 2.66 -10.78
C GLU A 9 -12.27 1.72 -9.80
N ASN A 10 -11.50 0.85 -9.14
CA ASN A 10 -12.02 -0.24 -8.32
C ASN A 10 -11.49 -0.16 -6.88
N MET A 11 -12.18 -0.85 -5.98
CA MET A 11 -11.70 -1.01 -4.61
C MET A 11 -10.37 -1.78 -4.60
N VAL A 12 -9.44 -1.34 -3.76
CA VAL A 12 -8.17 -2.03 -3.52
C VAL A 12 -8.05 -2.46 -2.07
N LYS A 13 -7.31 -3.53 -1.80
CA LYS A 13 -6.95 -3.96 -0.45
C LYS A 13 -5.49 -3.66 -0.20
N VAL A 14 -5.20 -2.96 0.89
CA VAL A 14 -3.83 -2.59 1.25
C VAL A 14 -3.49 -3.12 2.62
N ALA A 15 -2.30 -3.69 2.78
CA ALA A 15 -1.74 -4.07 4.06
C ALA A 15 -0.29 -3.55 4.15
N MET A 16 0.15 -3.18 5.36
CA MET A 16 1.51 -2.68 5.60
C MET A 16 2.20 -3.47 6.71
N SER A 17 3.46 -3.85 6.49
CA SER A 17 4.23 -4.61 7.48
C SER A 17 4.55 -3.77 8.71
N LYS A 18 4.40 -4.36 9.90
CA LYS A 18 4.83 -3.78 11.17
C LYS A 18 6.25 -4.20 11.52
N TRP A 19 6.96 -3.34 12.26
CA TRP A 19 8.26 -3.72 12.84
C TRP A 19 8.14 -4.31 14.24
N SER A 20 7.04 -4.06 14.94
CA SER A 20 6.74 -4.65 16.24
C SER A 20 5.25 -4.93 16.41
N SER A 21 4.90 -5.79 17.36
CA SER A 21 3.52 -6.11 17.71
C SER A 21 2.73 -4.94 18.31
N GLU A 22 3.42 -3.86 18.70
CA GLU A 22 2.84 -2.68 19.34
C GLU A 22 2.47 -1.57 18.32
N GLU A 23 2.81 -1.73 17.04
CA GLU A 23 2.55 -0.73 15.99
C GLU A 23 1.35 -1.12 15.11
N GLY A 24 0.40 -0.22 14.87
CA GLY A 24 -0.55 -0.22 13.72
C GLY A 24 -1.47 -1.44 13.50
N ASN A 25 -2.07 -1.53 12.30
CA ASN A 25 -2.78 -2.71 11.77
C ASN A 25 -2.06 -3.24 10.51
N ASP A 26 -1.82 -4.55 10.42
CA ASP A 26 -1.16 -5.29 9.33
C ASP A 26 -2.16 -6.12 8.53
N GLU A 27 -3.44 -6.08 8.93
CA GLU A 27 -4.54 -6.59 8.15
C GLU A 27 -4.76 -5.74 6.89
N TYR A 28 -5.43 -6.36 5.92
CA TYR A 28 -5.89 -5.66 4.73
C TYR A 28 -7.02 -4.70 5.08
N ILE A 29 -6.84 -3.44 4.69
CA ILE A 29 -7.90 -2.44 4.69
C ILE A 29 -8.40 -2.26 3.26
N GLU A 30 -9.71 -2.30 3.08
CA GLU A 30 -10.38 -1.99 1.83
C GLU A 30 -10.45 -0.47 1.65
N ILE A 31 -10.00 0.01 0.48
CA ILE A 31 -9.99 1.44 0.13
C ILE A 31 -10.81 1.60 -1.14
N ASN A 32 -11.96 2.27 -1.05
CA ASN A 32 -12.84 2.52 -2.18
C ASN A 32 -12.26 3.58 -3.12
N PRO A 33 -12.73 3.66 -4.38
CA PRO A 33 -12.33 4.74 -5.29
C PRO A 33 -12.54 6.13 -4.65
N GLU A 34 -11.58 7.02 -4.86
CA GLU A 34 -11.47 8.38 -4.27
C GLU A 34 -11.27 8.43 -2.74
N GLU A 35 -11.26 7.30 -2.06
CA GLU A 35 -11.03 7.23 -0.62
C GLU A 35 -9.55 7.46 -0.25
N VAL A 36 -9.34 8.08 0.90
CA VAL A 36 -8.03 8.26 1.52
C VAL A 36 -8.04 7.61 2.89
N VAL A 37 -7.11 6.70 3.12
CA VAL A 37 -6.89 6.06 4.43
C VAL A 37 -5.56 6.52 4.99
N GLN A 38 -5.54 6.80 6.30
CA GLN A 38 -4.33 7.13 7.03
C GLN A 38 -3.78 5.89 7.73
N TRP A 39 -2.46 5.70 7.64
CA TRP A 39 -1.73 4.70 8.41
C TRP A 39 -0.80 5.36 9.41
N ASP A 40 -1.05 5.09 10.68
CA ASP A 40 -0.20 5.52 11.79
C ASP A 40 1.01 4.59 11.95
N ARG A 41 2.19 5.19 12.02
CA ARG A 41 3.46 4.49 12.31
C ARG A 41 4.37 5.37 13.15
N SER A 42 5.07 4.75 14.09
CA SER A 42 6.13 5.36 14.90
C SER A 42 7.53 5.12 14.34
N ASP A 43 7.76 4.00 13.65
CA ASP A 43 9.06 3.66 13.07
C ASP A 43 9.34 4.39 11.74
N LYS A 44 10.53 4.98 11.64
CA LYS A 44 11.01 5.78 10.49
C LYS A 44 11.77 4.96 9.43
N ARG A 45 12.00 3.66 9.65
CA ARG A 45 12.61 2.78 8.66
C ARG A 45 11.61 2.47 7.55
N GLY A 46 12.14 2.01 6.42
CA GLY A 46 11.30 1.51 5.33
C GLY A 46 10.41 0.33 5.76
N PHE A 47 9.43 0.00 4.93
CA PHE A 47 8.44 -1.04 5.19
C PHE A 47 8.00 -1.72 3.91
N LEU A 48 7.30 -2.85 4.07
CA LEU A 48 6.66 -3.54 2.97
C LEU A 48 5.18 -3.16 2.91
N MET A 49 4.66 -2.97 1.71
CA MET A 49 3.26 -2.77 1.44
C MET A 49 2.77 -3.84 0.47
N SER A 50 1.68 -4.51 0.80
CA SER A 50 0.97 -5.41 -0.11
C SER A 50 -0.27 -4.72 -0.64
N VAL A 51 -0.45 -4.73 -1.95
CA VAL A 51 -1.64 -4.20 -2.63
C VAL A 51 -2.28 -5.30 -3.43
N VAL A 52 -3.58 -5.50 -3.22
CA VAL A 52 -4.38 -6.48 -3.96
C VAL A 52 -5.47 -5.72 -4.72
N ARG A 53 -5.51 -5.93 -6.03
CA ARG A 53 -6.49 -5.37 -6.95
C ARG A 53 -7.53 -6.43 -7.31
N GLU A 54 -8.32 -6.19 -8.35
CA GLU A 54 -9.42 -7.08 -8.76
C GLU A 54 -8.98 -8.51 -9.11
N ASP A 55 -7.76 -8.68 -9.61
CA ASP A 55 -7.19 -9.99 -9.96
C ASP A 55 -6.87 -10.86 -8.73
N ASN A 56 -7.03 -10.31 -7.53
CA ASN A 56 -6.68 -10.93 -6.25
C ASN A 56 -5.22 -11.41 -6.17
N ILE A 57 -4.32 -10.85 -6.99
CA ILE A 57 -2.90 -11.14 -6.95
C ILE A 57 -2.21 -10.07 -6.09
N PRO A 58 -1.57 -10.45 -4.96
CA PRO A 58 -0.83 -9.49 -4.16
C PRO A 58 0.44 -9.00 -4.87
N GLU A 59 0.56 -7.69 -4.99
CA GLU A 59 1.75 -6.98 -5.41
C GLU A 59 2.48 -6.43 -4.18
N LEU A 60 3.76 -6.79 -4.01
CA LEU A 60 4.56 -6.38 -2.85
C LEU A 60 5.49 -5.23 -3.23
N TYR A 61 5.45 -4.15 -2.46
CA TYR A 61 6.27 -2.95 -2.64
C TYR A 61 7.19 -2.73 -1.43
N SER A 62 8.41 -2.23 -1.67
CA SER A 62 9.26 -1.69 -0.61
C SER A 62 9.17 -0.18 -0.60
N ILE A 63 8.74 0.37 0.53
CA ILE A 63 8.55 1.79 0.74
C ILE A 63 9.66 2.28 1.66
N GLN A 64 10.46 3.24 1.19
CA GLN A 64 11.62 3.73 1.94
C GLN A 64 11.31 4.90 2.87
N SER A 65 10.23 5.63 2.61
CA SER A 65 9.86 6.81 3.37
C SER A 65 8.35 6.95 3.47
N ASP A 66 7.92 7.47 4.62
CA ASP A 66 6.57 7.93 4.87
C ASP A 66 6.14 9.01 3.85
N GLY A 67 4.83 9.13 3.63
CA GLY A 67 4.32 10.16 2.74
C GLY A 67 2.96 9.83 2.15
N TYR A 68 2.73 10.33 0.94
CA TYR A 68 1.50 10.13 0.18
C TYR A 68 1.70 9.05 -0.86
N LEU A 69 0.98 7.94 -0.69
CA LEU A 69 0.87 6.86 -1.64
C LEU A 69 -0.39 7.05 -2.47
N ILE A 70 -0.24 7.06 -3.79
CA ILE A 70 -1.35 7.15 -4.73
C ILE A 70 -1.41 5.85 -5.52
N ILE A 71 -2.54 5.16 -5.43
CA ILE A 71 -2.80 3.92 -6.16
C ILE A 71 -3.66 4.27 -7.37
N ASN A 72 -3.07 4.25 -8.56
CA ASN A 72 -3.80 4.37 -9.83
C ASN A 72 -4.11 2.97 -10.39
N ASN A 73 -4.83 2.87 -11.51
CA ASN A 73 -5.16 1.58 -12.13
C ASN A 73 -3.92 0.68 -12.37
N ASN A 74 -2.83 1.25 -12.88
CA ASN A 74 -1.70 0.48 -13.40
C ASN A 74 -0.36 0.75 -12.70
N ASN A 75 -0.32 1.69 -11.76
CA ASN A 75 0.89 2.02 -11.04
C ASN A 75 0.57 2.51 -9.61
N ILE A 76 1.63 2.63 -8.83
CA ILE A 76 1.59 3.28 -7.53
C ILE A 76 2.69 4.33 -7.52
N GLU A 77 2.39 5.48 -6.92
CA GLU A 77 3.33 6.56 -6.69
C GLU A 77 3.57 6.75 -5.20
N ASN A 78 4.79 7.08 -4.81
CA ASN A 78 5.13 7.56 -3.47
C ASN A 78 5.71 8.98 -3.59
N ASN A 79 5.04 9.95 -3.00
CA ASN A 79 5.44 11.37 -3.05
C ASN A 79 5.66 11.91 -4.47
N GLY A 80 4.85 11.43 -5.44
CA GLY A 80 4.90 11.82 -6.85
C GLY A 80 5.88 11.02 -7.72
N GLU A 81 6.64 10.09 -7.14
CA GLU A 81 7.55 9.21 -7.87
C GLU A 81 6.93 7.81 -8.01
N GLN A 82 6.89 7.28 -9.23
CA GLN A 82 6.39 5.92 -9.45
C GLN A 82 7.29 4.89 -8.75
N ILE A 83 6.67 3.96 -8.02
CA ILE A 83 7.34 2.82 -7.40
C ILE A 83 6.99 1.52 -8.14
N ASN A 84 7.98 0.63 -8.23
CA ASN A 84 7.80 -0.69 -8.82
C ASN A 84 7.61 -1.74 -7.72
N TYR A 85 6.76 -2.72 -7.98
CA TYR A 85 6.65 -3.87 -7.08
C TYR A 85 7.96 -4.67 -7.11
N LEU A 86 8.33 -5.22 -5.96
CA LEU A 86 9.46 -6.14 -5.80
C LEU A 86 9.12 -7.53 -6.36
N TYR A 87 7.87 -7.95 -6.15
CA TYR A 87 7.39 -9.29 -6.47
C TYR A 87 5.87 -9.30 -6.61
N SER A 88 5.36 -10.15 -7.52
CA SER A 88 3.94 -10.50 -7.60
C SER A 88 3.80 -12.03 -7.54
N ILE A 89 2.90 -12.52 -6.69
CA ILE A 89 2.65 -13.97 -6.60
C ILE A 89 1.63 -14.32 -7.68
N GLN A 90 2.06 -14.89 -8.81
CA GLN A 90 1.10 -15.47 -9.75
C GLN A 90 0.36 -16.63 -9.08
N SER A 91 -0.97 -16.56 -9.04
CA SER A 91 -1.81 -17.68 -8.64
C SER A 91 -1.69 -18.78 -9.70
N ASN A 92 -1.16 -19.95 -9.30
CA ASN A 92 -1.18 -21.18 -10.12
C ASN A 92 -2.61 -21.72 -10.26
#